data_AF-A0A6L5C0U1-F1
#
_entry.id   AF-A0A6L5C0U1-F1
#
_cell.length_a   1.000
_cell.length_b   1.000
_cell.length_c   1.000
_cell.angle_alpha   90.00
_cell.angle_beta   90.00
_cell.angle_gamma   90.00
#
_symmetry.space_group_name_H-M   'P 1'
#
loop_
_entity.id
_entity.type
_entity.pdbx_description
1 polymer ?
#
loop_
_entity_poly.entity_id
_entity_poly.type
_entity_poly.pdbx_seq_one_letter_code
_entity_poly.pdbx_strand_id
1 'polypeptide(L)'
;MLFTQRSTHTPFLLCVVIFGTFLLVQLNVFNIIVWSYNFCHFLYGFCAAMSLGYVTVPTRFFKRSLRENLHVLKDGIPWSPWGGLIIVLFLSAYNEMYVDPRENGIPFSAAYANFVADMLGLGLCLFLSHFTFRDRQGKTRTNYATAPAMGSASDQC
;
A
#
# COMPACT_ATOMS: atom_id res chain seq x y z
N MET A 1 23.70 14.85 2.28
CA MET A 1 22.81 13.84 1.65
C MET A 1 21.95 13.24 2.76
N LEU A 2 20.68 13.67 2.86
CA LEU A 2 19.80 13.45 4.03
C LEU A 2 18.68 12.43 3.74
N PHE A 3 19.03 11.29 3.14
CA PHE A 3 18.05 10.20 2.93
C PHE A 3 18.66 8.86 3.35
N THR A 4 18.97 8.76 4.64
CA THR A 4 19.29 7.52 5.32
C THR A 4 18.01 6.72 5.54
N GLN A 5 17.95 5.50 5.00
CA GLN A 5 17.02 4.41 5.35
C GLN A 5 15.53 4.82 5.44
N ARG A 6 14.82 4.78 4.30
CA ARG A 6 13.39 5.13 4.22
C ARG A 6 12.56 4.26 5.17
N SER A 7 11.85 4.92 6.08
CA SER A 7 10.96 4.30 7.06
C SER A 7 9.84 3.53 6.34
N THR A 8 9.73 2.25 6.67
CA THR A 8 8.64 1.34 6.27
C THR A 8 7.25 1.86 6.65
N HIS A 9 7.14 2.86 7.52
CA HIS A 9 5.88 3.45 7.97
C HIS A 9 5.46 4.69 7.18
N THR A 10 6.33 5.22 6.30
CA THR A 10 6.08 6.49 5.60
C THR A 10 4.79 6.48 4.76
N PRO A 11 4.50 5.45 3.94
CA PRO A 11 3.24 5.38 3.18
C PRO A 11 2.00 5.42 4.08
N PHE A 12 2.04 4.69 5.20
CA PHE A 12 0.93 4.67 6.16
C PHE A 12 0.72 6.04 6.82
N LEU A 13 1.80 6.67 7.30
CA LEU A 13 1.71 7.99 7.94
C LEU A 13 1.19 9.06 6.98
N LEU A 14 1.65 9.05 5.72
CA LEU A 14 1.12 9.95 4.69
C LEU A 14 -0.37 9.73 4.46
N CYS A 15 -0.80 8.46 4.36
CA CYS A 15 -2.20 8.11 4.23
C CYS A 15 -3.04 8.67 5.40
N VAL A 16 -2.59 8.48 6.66
CA VAL A 16 -3.26 9.01 7.85
C VAL A 16 -3.36 10.54 7.83
N VAL A 17 -2.28 11.24 7.47
CA VAL A 17 -2.27 12.70 7.39
C VAL A 17 -3.23 13.21 6.32
N ILE A 18 -3.25 12.56 5.15
CA ILE A 18 -4.16 12.92 4.06
C ILE A 18 -5.62 12.70 4.45
N PHE A 19 -5.96 11.53 5.02
CA PHE A 19 -7.31 11.26 5.50
C PHE A 19 -7.74 12.23 6.61
N GLY A 20 -6.86 12.50 7.57
CA GLY A 20 -7.13 13.47 8.63
C GLY A 20 -7.37 14.88 8.07
N THR A 21 -6.57 15.31 7.10
CA THR A 21 -6.75 16.60 6.43
C THR A 21 -8.05 16.66 5.65
N PHE A 22 -8.37 15.61 4.88
CA PHE A 22 -9.64 15.49 4.17
C PHE A 22 -10.83 15.61 5.12
N LEU A 23 -10.81 14.88 6.23
CA LEU A 23 -11.88 14.91 7.23
C LEU A 23 -12.04 16.32 7.82
N LEU A 24 -10.94 16.96 8.21
CA LEU A 24 -10.98 18.31 8.78
C LEU A 24 -11.57 19.32 7.80
N VAL A 25 -11.16 19.30 6.53
CA VAL A 25 -11.67 20.21 5.50
C VAL A 25 -13.14 19.90 5.18
N GLN A 26 -13.49 18.62 5.00
CA GLN A 26 -14.85 18.17 4.70
C GLN A 26 -15.86 18.60 5.79
N LEU A 27 -15.46 18.56 7.07
CA LEU A 27 -16.33 18.86 8.19
C LEU A 27 -16.42 20.36 8.53
N ASN A 28 -15.32 21.11 8.36
CA ASN A 28 -15.21 22.47 8.91
C ASN A 28 -15.07 23.58 7.87
N VAL A 29 -14.73 23.24 6.63
CA VAL A 29 -14.34 24.24 5.62
C VAL A 29 -15.22 24.16 4.38
N PHE A 30 -15.29 22.98 3.76
CA PHE A 30 -15.88 22.83 2.44
C PHE A 30 -16.35 21.40 2.16
N ASN A 31 -17.53 21.26 1.56
CA ASN A 31 -18.07 19.96 1.18
C ASN A 31 -17.43 19.46 -0.14
N ILE A 32 -16.27 18.81 -0.01
CA ILE A 32 -15.49 18.24 -1.12
C ILE A 32 -16.28 17.14 -1.83
N ILE A 33 -16.99 16.29 -1.08
CA ILE A 33 -17.76 15.16 -1.65
C ILE A 33 -18.78 15.65 -2.68
N VAL A 34 -19.53 16.71 -2.34
CA VAL A 34 -20.52 17.30 -3.26
C VAL A 34 -19.84 18.07 -4.39
N TRP A 35 -18.72 18.73 -4.11
CA TRP A 35 -18.01 19.52 -5.12
C TRP A 35 -17.35 18.66 -6.21
N SER A 36 -16.68 17.58 -5.82
CA SER A 36 -16.03 16.69 -6.76
C SER A 36 -15.94 15.29 -6.19
N TYR A 37 -16.93 14.48 -6.56
CA TYR A 37 -16.96 13.06 -6.23
C TYR A 37 -15.78 12.30 -6.86
N ASN A 38 -15.41 12.65 -8.10
CA ASN A 38 -14.22 12.12 -8.76
C ASN A 38 -12.93 12.43 -8.00
N PHE A 39 -12.81 13.59 -7.36
CA PHE A 39 -11.64 13.88 -6.52
C PHE A 39 -11.58 12.96 -5.29
N CYS A 40 -12.73 12.61 -4.71
CA CYS A 40 -12.79 11.65 -3.61
C CYS A 40 -12.34 10.25 -4.06
N HIS A 41 -12.74 9.83 -5.26
CA HIS A 41 -12.27 8.59 -5.90
C HIS A 41 -10.75 8.62 -6.15
N PHE A 42 -10.23 9.69 -6.74
CA PHE A 42 -8.79 9.87 -6.87
C PHE A 42 -8.05 9.73 -5.52
N LEU A 43 -8.56 10.36 -4.47
CA LEU A 43 -7.97 10.28 -3.14
C LEU A 43 -8.07 8.88 -2.55
N TYR A 44 -9.19 8.19 -2.78
CA TYR A 44 -9.39 6.79 -2.40
C TYR A 44 -8.37 5.89 -3.09
N GLY A 45 -8.25 5.92 -4.42
CA GLY A 45 -7.28 5.12 -5.15
C GLY A 45 -5.84 5.36 -4.68
N PHE A 46 -5.48 6.61 -4.41
CA PHE A 46 -4.16 6.98 -3.89
C PHE A 46 -3.90 6.43 -2.47
N CYS A 47 -4.83 6.68 -1.54
CA CYS A 47 -4.66 6.34 -0.13
C CYS A 47 -4.86 4.85 0.15
N ALA A 48 -5.83 4.21 -0.52
CA ALA A 48 -6.06 2.78 -0.41
C ALA A 48 -4.85 1.98 -0.88
N ALA A 49 -4.15 2.43 -1.93
CA ALA A 49 -2.93 1.77 -2.40
C ALA A 49 -1.81 1.84 -1.37
N MET A 50 -1.65 2.99 -0.70
CA MET A 50 -0.69 3.17 0.39
C MET A 50 -1.01 2.27 1.59
N SER A 51 -2.28 2.10 1.94
CA SER A 51 -2.69 1.26 3.08
C SER A 51 -2.64 -0.24 2.76
N LEU A 52 -3.21 -0.66 1.63
CA LEU A 52 -3.34 -2.07 1.27
C LEU A 52 -2.02 -2.70 0.79
N GLY A 53 -1.01 -1.89 0.48
CA GLY A 53 0.36 -2.37 0.26
C GLY A 53 1.00 -3.06 1.47
N TYR A 54 0.43 -2.90 2.68
CA TYR A 54 0.81 -3.66 3.88
C TYR A 54 0.04 -4.96 4.06
N VAL A 55 -1.03 -5.22 3.28
CA VAL A 55 -1.86 -6.43 3.43
C VAL A 55 -1.18 -7.66 2.83
N THR A 56 -0.22 -7.49 1.91
CA THR A 56 0.62 -8.59 1.41
C THR A 56 1.56 -9.18 2.47
N VAL A 57 1.52 -8.66 3.70
CA VAL A 57 2.20 -9.21 4.85
C VAL A 57 1.62 -10.59 5.17
N PRO A 58 2.45 -11.66 5.17
CA PRO A 58 1.95 -13.02 5.37
C PRO A 58 1.15 -13.13 6.67
N THR A 59 0.08 -13.90 6.64
CA THR A 59 -0.81 -14.30 7.76
C THR A 59 -0.10 -14.88 9.00
N ARG A 60 1.24 -14.99 8.97
CA ARG A 60 2.11 -15.45 10.06
C ARG A 60 2.17 -14.49 11.26
N PHE A 61 1.76 -13.23 11.12
CA PHE A 61 1.66 -12.29 12.25
C PHE A 61 0.55 -12.67 13.24
N PHE A 62 -0.55 -13.20 12.75
CA PHE A 62 -1.68 -13.60 13.59
C PHE A 62 -1.41 -14.88 14.40
N LYS A 63 -0.30 -15.58 14.14
CA LYS A 63 0.15 -16.76 14.90
C LYS A 63 1.23 -16.46 15.95
N ARG A 64 1.63 -15.19 16.09
CA ARG A 64 2.75 -14.77 16.94
C ARG A 64 2.29 -14.10 18.24
N SER A 65 3.14 -14.16 19.26
CA SER A 65 2.90 -13.50 20.55
C SER A 65 2.82 -11.97 20.39
N LEU A 66 2.04 -11.29 21.25
CA LEU A 66 1.94 -9.81 21.27
C LEU A 66 3.31 -9.12 21.31
N ARG A 67 4.27 -9.69 22.05
CA ARG A 67 5.63 -9.15 22.15
C ARG A 67 6.38 -9.23 20.83
N GLU A 68 6.21 -10.33 20.09
CA GLU A 68 6.81 -10.50 18.77
C GLU A 68 6.17 -9.56 17.75
N ASN A 69 4.85 -9.36 17.83
CA ASN A 69 4.15 -8.40 16.98
C ASN A 69 4.62 -6.95 17.23
N LEU A 70 4.84 -6.58 18.49
CA LEU A 70 5.41 -5.27 18.85
C LEU A 70 6.84 -5.08 18.34
N HIS A 71 7.68 -6.11 18.42
CA HIS A 71 9.03 -6.06 17.86
C HIS A 71 8.99 -5.85 16.34
N VAL A 72 8.12 -6.56 15.62
CA VAL A 72 8.03 -6.38 14.18
C VAL A 72 7.41 -5.03 13.79
N LEU A 73 6.48 -4.50 14.57
CA LEU A 73 6.00 -3.12 14.41
C LEU A 73 7.13 -2.09 14.58
N LYS A 74 8.06 -2.34 15.50
CA LYS A 74 9.24 -1.49 15.74
C LYS A 74 10.28 -1.62 14.61
N ASP A 75 10.50 -2.82 14.10
CA ASP A 75 11.49 -3.09 13.06
C ASP A 75 11.00 -2.73 11.65
N GLY A 76 9.68 -2.57 11.50
CA GLY A 76 9.05 -2.11 10.28
C GLY A 76 8.33 -3.22 9.52
N ILE A 77 7.15 -2.87 9.00
CA ILE A 77 6.34 -3.79 8.20
C ILE A 77 6.70 -3.59 6.71
N PRO A 78 7.06 -4.65 5.96
CA PRO A 78 7.37 -4.51 4.55
C PRO A 78 6.13 -4.04 3.78
N TRP A 79 6.32 -2.98 3.00
CA TRP A 79 5.28 -2.40 2.16
C TRP A 79 5.56 -2.70 0.69
N SER A 80 4.52 -3.11 -0.05
CA SER A 80 4.62 -3.37 -1.48
C SER A 80 3.65 -2.49 -2.27
N PRO A 81 4.15 -1.59 -3.15
CA PRO A 81 3.27 -0.78 -4.02
C PRO A 81 2.47 -1.65 -4.98
N TRP A 82 3.03 -2.79 -5.40
CA TRP A 82 2.37 -3.74 -6.29
C TRP A 82 1.24 -4.50 -5.59
N GLY A 83 1.42 -4.83 -4.31
CA GLY A 83 0.38 -5.43 -3.49
C GLY A 83 -0.83 -4.51 -3.37
N GLY A 84 -0.59 -3.24 -3.02
CA GLY A 84 -1.63 -2.22 -2.97
C GLY A 84 -2.32 -2.02 -4.31
N LEU A 85 -1.55 -1.94 -5.40
CA LEU A 85 -2.10 -1.80 -6.75
C LEU A 85 -3.08 -2.90 -7.11
N ILE A 86 -2.67 -4.17 -6.96
CA ILE A 86 -3.49 -5.30 -7.38
C ILE A 86 -4.80 -5.29 -6.61
N ILE A 87 -4.73 -5.14 -5.28
CA ILE A 87 -5.91 -5.18 -4.42
C ILE A 87 -6.87 -4.05 -4.76
N VAL A 88 -6.38 -2.80 -4.83
CA VAL A 88 -7.25 -1.64 -5.07
C VAL A 88 -7.83 -1.68 -6.48
N LEU A 89 -7.06 -2.08 -7.49
CA LEU A 89 -7.55 -2.18 -8.86
C LEU A 89 -8.74 -3.15 -8.95
N PHE A 90 -8.66 -4.32 -8.32
CA PHE A 90 -9.76 -5.27 -8.30
C PHE A 90 -10.97 -4.76 -7.51
N LEU A 91 -10.75 -4.18 -6.32
CA LEU A 91 -11.84 -3.64 -5.50
C LEU A 91 -12.55 -2.48 -6.20
N SER A 92 -11.79 -1.55 -6.78
CA SER A 92 -12.32 -0.39 -7.51
C SER A 92 -13.04 -0.81 -8.79
N ALA A 93 -12.45 -1.69 -9.62
CA ALA A 93 -13.11 -2.18 -10.82
C ALA A 93 -14.41 -2.92 -10.49
N TYR A 94 -14.42 -3.75 -9.44
CA TYR A 94 -15.62 -4.44 -9.01
C TYR A 94 -16.68 -3.46 -8.48
N ASN A 95 -16.30 -2.49 -7.64
CA ASN A 95 -17.24 -1.52 -7.10
C ASN A 95 -17.85 -0.65 -8.21
N GLU A 96 -17.01 0.02 -9.00
CA GLU A 96 -17.46 1.05 -9.94
C GLU A 96 -18.00 0.47 -11.25
N MET A 97 -17.44 -0.62 -11.77
CA MET A 97 -17.87 -1.14 -13.07
C MET A 97 -18.96 -2.20 -12.97
N TYR A 98 -19.19 -2.76 -11.78
CA TYR A 98 -20.17 -3.83 -11.57
C TYR A 98 -21.21 -3.48 -10.52
N VAL A 99 -20.82 -3.20 -9.27
CA VAL A 99 -21.78 -2.94 -8.18
C VAL A 99 -22.56 -1.65 -8.45
N ASP A 100 -21.88 -0.57 -8.82
CA ASP A 100 -22.53 0.72 -8.99
C ASP A 100 -23.58 0.76 -10.11
N PRO A 101 -23.30 0.22 -11.32
CA PRO A 101 -24.31 0.14 -12.37
C PRO A 101 -25.42 -0.86 -12.06
N ARG A 102 -25.10 -1.98 -11.43
CA ARG A 102 -26.05 -3.08 -11.24
C ARG A 102 -26.95 -2.90 -10.02
N GLU A 103 -26.38 -2.45 -8.91
CA GLU A 103 -27.02 -2.43 -7.60
C GLU A 103 -27.42 -1.01 -7.19
N ASN A 104 -26.62 -0.01 -7.53
CA ASN A 104 -26.86 1.39 -7.13
C ASN A 104 -27.52 2.24 -8.23
N GLY A 105 -27.71 1.68 -9.44
CA GLY A 105 -28.36 2.37 -10.56
C GLY A 105 -27.56 3.53 -11.14
N ILE A 106 -26.25 3.60 -10.88
CA ILE A 106 -25.38 4.65 -11.38
C ILE A 106 -25.12 4.39 -12.88
N PRO A 107 -25.28 5.39 -13.77
CA PRO A 107 -24.95 5.23 -15.18
C PRO A 107 -23.51 4.75 -15.37
N PHE A 108 -23.30 3.72 -16.19
CA PHE A 108 -21.97 3.12 -16.40
C PHE A 108 -20.90 4.14 -16.77
N SER A 109 -21.22 5.16 -17.57
CA SER A 109 -20.25 6.21 -17.92
C SER A 109 -19.80 7.04 -16.71
N ALA A 110 -20.69 7.30 -15.76
CA ALA A 110 -20.36 8.03 -14.53
C ALA A 110 -19.52 7.15 -13.60
N ALA A 111 -19.92 5.90 -13.40
CA ALA A 111 -19.18 4.95 -12.57
C ALA A 111 -17.79 4.63 -13.19
N TYR A 112 -17.70 4.53 -14.51
CA TYR A 112 -16.41 4.41 -15.21
C TYR A 112 -15.52 5.63 -15.00
N ALA A 113 -16.08 6.85 -14.92
CA ALA A 113 -15.29 8.04 -14.63
C ALA A 113 -14.71 8.01 -13.20
N ASN A 114 -15.49 7.54 -12.22
CA ASN A 114 -15.00 7.30 -10.85
C ASN A 114 -13.87 6.26 -10.85
N PHE A 115 -14.05 5.13 -11.55
CA PHE A 115 -13.01 4.11 -11.71
C PHE A 115 -11.71 4.68 -12.29
N VAL A 116 -11.81 5.51 -13.34
CA VAL A 116 -10.64 6.18 -13.93
C VAL A 116 -9.99 7.12 -12.92
N ALA A 117 -10.77 7.82 -12.10
CA ALA A 117 -10.22 8.66 -11.04
C ALA A 117 -9.46 7.83 -9.99
N ASP A 118 -10.00 6.69 -9.55
CA ASP A 118 -9.29 5.73 -8.68
C ASP A 118 -7.97 5.28 -9.32
N MET A 119 -7.97 4.95 -10.63
CA MET A 119 -6.77 4.57 -11.39
C MET A 119 -5.72 5.68 -11.44
N LEU A 120 -6.13 6.95 -11.55
CA LEU A 120 -5.20 8.08 -11.51
C LEU A 120 -4.56 8.22 -10.14
N GLY A 121 -5.34 8.01 -9.06
CA GLY A 121 -4.82 7.97 -7.69
C GLY A 121 -3.81 6.84 -7.49
N LEU A 122 -4.15 5.65 -7.99
CA LEU A 122 -3.25 4.48 -8.02
C LEU A 122 -1.96 4.78 -8.79
N GLY A 123 -2.08 5.39 -9.97
CA GLY A 123 -0.96 5.80 -10.81
C GLY A 123 -0.03 6.77 -10.10
N LEU A 124 -0.59 7.75 -9.38
CA LEU A 124 0.21 8.66 -8.54
C LEU A 124 0.92 7.91 -7.41
N CYS A 125 0.25 6.96 -6.75
CA CYS A 125 0.88 6.13 -5.71
C CYS A 125 2.07 5.35 -6.28
N LEU A 126 1.92 4.72 -7.44
CA LEU A 126 3.02 4.03 -8.11
C LEU A 126 4.16 4.98 -8.49
N PHE A 127 3.82 6.12 -9.08
CA PHE A 127 4.79 7.13 -9.48
C PHE A 127 5.61 7.59 -8.27
N LEU A 128 4.94 8.02 -7.21
CA LEU A 128 5.60 8.39 -5.97
C LEU A 128 6.38 7.20 -5.40
N SER A 129 5.86 5.98 -5.43
CA SER A 129 6.61 4.83 -4.93
C SER A 129 7.91 4.61 -5.69
N HIS A 130 7.94 4.83 -7.00
CA HIS A 130 9.12 4.67 -7.82
C HIS A 130 10.25 5.65 -7.41
N PHE A 131 9.93 6.91 -7.12
CA PHE A 131 10.92 7.93 -6.76
C PHE A 131 11.15 8.05 -5.25
N THR A 132 10.09 7.85 -4.46
CA THR A 132 10.00 8.16 -3.03
C THR A 132 9.97 6.94 -2.12
N PHE A 133 9.74 5.72 -2.62
CA PHE A 133 9.77 4.50 -1.78
C PHE A 133 10.67 3.39 -2.33
N ARG A 134 11.06 3.44 -3.61
CA ARG A 134 12.04 2.52 -4.18
C ARG A 134 13.36 2.75 -3.49
N ASP A 135 13.75 1.76 -2.69
CA ASP A 135 15.06 1.73 -2.09
C ASP A 135 16.08 1.66 -3.23
N ARG A 136 17.06 2.57 -3.24
CA ARG A 136 18.29 2.40 -4.05
C ARG A 136 19.18 1.34 -3.38
N GLN A 137 18.60 0.23 -2.95
CA GLN A 137 19.35 -0.90 -2.43
C GLN A 137 19.62 -1.89 -3.56
N GLY A 138 20.67 -1.60 -4.32
CA GLY A 138 21.45 -2.64 -5.01
C GLY A 138 22.22 -3.55 -4.03
N LYS A 139 21.71 -3.80 -2.80
CA LYS A 139 22.44 -4.49 -1.72
C LYS A 139 21.61 -5.41 -0.81
N THR A 140 20.40 -5.78 -1.19
CA THR A 140 19.66 -6.88 -0.54
C THR A 140 19.43 -8.02 -1.52
N ARG A 141 20.50 -8.42 -2.22
CA ARG A 141 20.61 -9.80 -2.68
C ARG A 141 20.98 -10.61 -1.44
N THR A 142 19.98 -11.16 -0.77
CA THR A 142 20.19 -12.19 0.26
C THR A 142 20.93 -13.32 -0.44
N ASN A 143 22.26 -13.36 -0.30
CA ASN A 143 23.06 -14.49 -0.75
C ASN A 143 22.63 -15.68 0.12
N TYR A 144 21.74 -16.52 -0.41
CA TYR A 144 21.52 -17.87 0.12
C TYR A 144 22.75 -18.78 -0.08
N ALA A 145 23.81 -18.27 -0.70
CA ALA A 145 25.08 -18.95 -0.93
C ALA A 145 26.09 -18.65 0.19
N THR A 146 25.82 -19.11 1.40
CA THR A 146 26.86 -19.50 2.38
C THR A 146 26.18 -20.37 3.44
N ALA A 147 25.77 -21.57 3.03
CA ALA A 147 25.82 -22.67 3.98
C ALA A 147 27.30 -22.84 4.36
N PRO A 148 27.68 -22.83 5.64
CA PRO A 148 29.03 -23.21 6.00
C PRO A 148 29.22 -24.66 5.53
N ALA A 149 30.21 -24.86 4.67
CA ALA A 149 30.69 -26.19 4.34
C ALA A 149 30.99 -26.91 5.66
N MET A 150 30.20 -27.93 5.99
CA MET A 150 30.57 -28.93 6.99
C MET A 150 31.80 -29.66 6.46
N GLY A 151 32.98 -29.11 6.79
CA GLY A 151 34.26 -29.75 6.61
C GLY A 151 34.46 -30.85 7.66
N SER A 152 34.44 -32.09 7.17
CA SER A 152 35.31 -33.23 7.53
C SER A 152 35.86 -33.35 8.96
N ALA A 153 35.42 -34.40 9.67
CA ALA A 153 36.23 -35.35 10.45
C ALA A 153 35.22 -36.38 11.02
N SER A 154 35.28 -37.68 10.76
CA SER A 154 36.42 -38.56 10.99
C SER A 154 36.26 -39.89 10.23
N ASP A 155 37.17 -40.16 9.29
CA ASP A 155 37.62 -41.52 9.01
C ASP A 155 38.78 -41.80 9.98
N GLN A 156 38.60 -42.74 10.90
CA GLN A 156 39.69 -43.49 11.51
C GLN A 156 39.27 -44.96 11.59
N CYS A 157 40.17 -45.81 11.10
CA CYS A 157 40.13 -47.27 11.08
C CYS A 157 39.78 -47.91 12.43
#